data_AF-A0A3L7RJB5-F1
#
_entry.id   AF-A0A3L7RJB5-F1
#
_cell.length_a   1.000
_cell.length_b   1.000
_cell.length_c   1.000
_cell.angle_alpha   90.00
_cell.angle_beta   90.00
_cell.angle_gamma   90.00
#
_symmetry.space_group_name_H-M   'P 1'
#
loop_
_entity.id
_entity.type
_entity.pdbx_description
1 polymer ?
#
loop_
_entity_poly.entity_id
_entity_poly.type
_entity_poly.pdbx_seq_one_letter_code
_entity_poly.pdbx_strand_id
1 'polypeptide(L)'
;MMPPRMLLLTVLCACANWLTPLAQISPAVLADDAKPVILLTGFEPFGTSRPANPSWQGIRNLHQTEWHGHQIIAHELPVVWGEPLKHLQKLIEQHKPVAVFSFGQGGADGFALESRASNQRGQIPDNDGKLPAVTVITADGPAEFKSSLDCDAMQHRLSDKGYPVRVSRRAGQYLCEETLYSLEYLHAKHPELDVAFCHVPPLGATVSEKRVDAKYIQQFVGDYLETWRTLRTTQKAADTKATPTSLIAAEPTTQSVEKSSKATNPELPAVEKLIKHYFLSWSEQRMKDYGDCFADGAVVQEISRGGEIYTQNKVPFVAGQAAYHKSAAHKAIEVPVKTEIRFEADLARAVVYWKLTAGPRLQYGYDHFTLIKQGDEWKIVNLVFYGTDDKE
;
A
#
# COMPACT_ATOMS: atom_id res chain seq x y z
N MET A 1 -19.59 -27.49 -75.39
CA MET A 1 -19.47 -28.67 -74.52
C MET A 1 -18.04 -29.17 -74.63
N MET A 2 -17.24 -29.04 -73.56
CA MET A 2 -15.87 -29.58 -73.52
C MET A 2 -15.90 -31.09 -73.73
N PRO A 3 -14.96 -31.64 -74.51
CA PRO A 3 -13.86 -32.44 -73.95
C PRO A 3 -12.56 -32.35 -74.82
N PRO A 4 -11.58 -33.29 -74.77
CA PRO A 4 -10.59 -33.49 -73.70
C PRO A 4 -9.12 -33.59 -74.21
N ARG A 5 -8.18 -33.54 -73.25
CA ARG A 5 -6.86 -34.24 -73.17
C ARG A 5 -5.87 -34.12 -74.34
N MET A 6 -4.76 -33.43 -74.07
CA MET A 6 -3.46 -33.66 -74.72
C MET A 6 -2.55 -34.52 -73.82
N LEU A 7 -1.81 -35.36 -74.51
CA LEU A 7 -0.95 -36.47 -74.11
C LEU A 7 0.42 -36.00 -73.58
N LEU A 8 1.09 -36.96 -72.92
CA LEU A 8 2.52 -37.30 -73.00
C LEU A 8 3.43 -37.00 -71.77
N LEU A 9 3.88 -38.11 -71.16
CA LEU A 9 5.28 -38.55 -70.91
C LEU A 9 6.24 -37.54 -70.27
N THR A 10 7.16 -37.84 -69.35
CA THR A 10 7.68 -39.04 -68.64
C THR A 10 8.70 -38.42 -67.65
N VAL A 11 9.03 -38.97 -66.50
CA VAL A 11 10.10 -39.97 -66.30
C VAL A 11 10.17 -40.19 -64.78
N LEU A 12 10.28 -41.45 -64.37
CA LEU A 12 10.59 -41.90 -63.02
C LEU A 12 11.93 -41.32 -62.52
N CYS A 13 12.01 -40.95 -61.24
CA CYS A 13 13.15 -41.40 -60.44
C CYS A 13 12.83 -41.40 -58.95
N ALA A 14 13.35 -42.45 -58.31
CA ALA A 14 13.14 -42.86 -56.94
C ALA A 14 13.69 -41.86 -55.91
N CYS A 15 13.08 -41.82 -54.72
CA CYS A 15 13.73 -42.21 -53.46
C CYS A 15 12.79 -42.03 -52.24
N ALA A 16 12.57 -43.16 -51.58
CA ALA A 16 12.28 -43.41 -50.17
C ALA A 16 11.68 -42.30 -49.27
N ASN A 17 10.46 -42.60 -48.79
CA ASN A 17 9.92 -42.41 -47.44
C ASN A 17 10.60 -41.38 -46.53
N TRP A 18 9.94 -40.23 -46.45
CA TRP A 18 10.00 -39.35 -45.28
C TRP A 18 9.07 -39.87 -44.19
N LEU A 19 9.37 -39.48 -42.95
CA LEU A 19 8.57 -39.56 -41.72
C LEU A 19 8.90 -40.73 -40.78
N THR A 20 9.95 -40.51 -39.99
CA THR A 20 10.00 -40.92 -38.57
C THR A 20 10.36 -39.72 -37.72
N PRO A 21 9.87 -39.65 -36.47
CA PRO A 21 9.49 -38.41 -35.83
C PRO A 21 10.70 -37.64 -35.32
N LEU A 22 10.67 -36.32 -35.52
CA LEU A 22 11.44 -35.38 -34.72
C LEU A 22 11.14 -35.67 -33.25
N ALA A 23 12.12 -36.22 -32.54
CA ALA A 23 12.14 -36.22 -31.10
C ALA A 23 11.83 -34.79 -30.64
N GLN A 24 10.71 -34.61 -29.96
CA GLN A 24 10.37 -33.36 -29.31
C GLN A 24 11.48 -33.07 -28.30
N ILE A 25 12.39 -32.16 -28.68
CA ILE A 25 13.22 -31.48 -27.72
C ILE A 25 12.26 -30.59 -26.93
N SER A 26 11.92 -31.02 -25.72
CA SER A 26 11.21 -30.22 -24.74
C SER A 26 11.94 -28.87 -24.59
N PRO A 27 11.26 -27.72 -24.69
CA PRO A 27 11.85 -26.44 -24.31
C PRO A 27 11.78 -26.34 -22.78
N ALA A 28 12.64 -27.10 -22.11
CA ALA A 28 12.95 -26.93 -20.72
C ALA A 28 14.48 -26.84 -20.61
N VAL A 29 14.94 -25.84 -19.86
CA VAL A 29 16.34 -25.47 -19.60
C VAL A 29 16.95 -24.48 -20.60
N LEU A 30 16.36 -23.29 -20.64
CA LEU A 30 17.13 -22.03 -20.52
C LEU A 30 16.36 -21.13 -19.56
N ALA A 31 16.32 -21.52 -18.27
CA ALA A 31 15.89 -20.61 -17.22
C ALA A 31 17.11 -19.75 -16.86
N ASP A 32 16.94 -18.44 -17.03
CA ASP A 32 17.90 -17.36 -16.75
C ASP A 32 18.72 -17.60 -15.47
N ASP A 33 20.05 -17.68 -15.59
CA ASP A 33 21.02 -17.55 -14.47
C ASP A 33 21.08 -16.09 -13.94
N ALA A 34 20.12 -15.25 -14.31
CA ALA A 34 20.08 -13.84 -13.95
C ALA A 34 19.65 -13.66 -12.49
N LYS A 35 20.50 -12.98 -11.71
CA LYS A 35 20.25 -12.68 -10.29
C LYS A 35 19.03 -11.76 -10.15
N PRO A 36 18.14 -11.99 -9.16
CA PRO A 36 17.00 -11.11 -8.92
C PRO A 36 17.46 -9.67 -8.64
N VAL A 37 16.79 -8.69 -9.23
CA VAL A 37 17.21 -7.28 -9.15
C VAL A 37 16.51 -6.54 -8.02
N ILE A 38 17.23 -5.71 -7.28
CA ILE A 38 16.66 -4.66 -6.42
C ILE A 38 16.97 -3.31 -7.09
N LEU A 39 15.92 -2.54 -7.37
CA LEU A 39 16.06 -1.21 -7.94
C LEU A 39 16.08 -0.18 -6.80
N LEU A 40 17.12 0.65 -6.78
CA LEU A 40 17.22 1.80 -5.89
C LEU A 40 17.10 3.07 -6.71
N THR A 41 16.32 4.03 -6.23
CA THR A 41 16.30 5.36 -6.86
C THR A 41 16.60 6.47 -5.88
N GLY A 42 17.24 7.52 -6.37
CA GLY A 42 17.50 8.76 -5.64
C GLY A 42 17.32 9.92 -6.62
N PHE A 43 17.30 11.15 -6.13
CA PHE A 43 17.07 12.31 -6.99
C PHE A 43 18.36 13.05 -7.31
N GLU A 44 18.37 13.73 -8.45
CA GLU A 44 19.34 14.78 -8.74
C GLU A 44 19.24 15.97 -7.75
N PRO A 45 20.23 16.88 -7.74
CA PRO A 45 20.13 18.11 -6.96
C PRO A 45 18.91 18.95 -7.35
N PHE A 46 18.27 19.59 -6.36
CA PHE A 46 17.18 20.54 -6.62
C PHE A 46 17.75 21.90 -7.06
N GLY A 47 17.45 22.32 -8.28
CA GLY A 47 17.97 23.52 -8.89
C GLY A 47 19.48 23.51 -9.08
N THR A 48 20.05 24.63 -9.50
CA THR A 48 21.48 24.75 -9.84
C THR A 48 22.38 25.10 -8.66
N SER A 49 21.81 25.50 -7.52
CA SER A 49 22.55 26.06 -6.38
C SER A 49 22.57 25.17 -5.14
N ARG A 50 21.72 24.13 -5.08
CA ARG A 50 21.74 23.18 -3.96
C ARG A 50 22.94 22.24 -4.07
N PRO A 51 23.46 21.75 -2.93
CA PRO A 51 24.49 20.72 -2.95
C PRO A 51 23.98 19.42 -3.56
N ALA A 52 24.89 18.48 -3.79
CA ALA A 52 24.55 17.14 -4.23
C ALA A 52 23.48 16.50 -3.33
N ASN A 53 22.49 15.85 -3.95
CA ASN A 53 21.36 15.29 -3.22
C ASN A 53 21.80 14.05 -2.41
N PRO A 54 21.58 14.02 -1.08
CA PRO A 54 21.97 12.90 -0.22
C PRO A 54 21.40 11.56 -0.67
N SER A 55 20.19 11.54 -1.24
CA SER A 55 19.53 10.31 -1.69
C SER A 55 20.33 9.60 -2.79
N TRP A 56 20.73 10.33 -3.82
CA TRP A 56 21.58 9.78 -4.89
C TRP A 56 23.00 9.49 -4.42
N GLN A 57 23.60 10.41 -3.64
CA GLN A 57 24.96 10.23 -3.14
C GLN A 57 25.10 8.97 -2.27
N GLY A 58 24.06 8.62 -1.52
CA GLY A 58 24.03 7.44 -0.66
C GLY A 58 23.90 6.11 -1.39
N ILE A 59 23.38 6.09 -2.63
CA ILE A 59 23.10 4.83 -3.36
C ILE A 59 23.93 4.63 -4.62
N ARG A 60 24.49 5.68 -5.22
CA ARG A 60 25.12 5.60 -6.56
C ARG A 60 26.24 4.55 -6.66
N ASN A 61 27.00 4.35 -5.58
CA ASN A 61 28.10 3.39 -5.54
C ASN A 61 27.63 1.94 -5.36
N LEU A 62 26.32 1.73 -5.12
CA LEU A 62 25.71 0.40 -5.06
C LEU A 62 25.27 -0.08 -6.45
N HIS A 63 25.26 0.78 -7.48
CA HIS A 63 24.91 0.39 -8.84
C HIS A 63 25.80 -0.77 -9.34
N GLN A 64 25.18 -1.80 -9.92
CA GLN A 64 25.83 -3.02 -10.42
C GLN A 64 26.60 -3.83 -9.36
N THR A 65 26.37 -3.57 -8.07
CA THR A 65 26.90 -4.41 -6.99
C THR A 65 26.00 -5.62 -6.74
N GLU A 66 26.55 -6.62 -6.08
CA GLU A 66 25.81 -7.78 -5.60
C GLU A 66 25.56 -7.67 -4.09
N TRP A 67 24.36 -8.03 -3.67
CA TRP A 67 23.93 -8.01 -2.28
C TRP A 67 23.06 -9.25 -1.98
N HIS A 68 23.57 -10.18 -1.17
CA HIS A 68 22.87 -11.44 -0.81
C HIS A 68 22.24 -12.20 -2.01
N GLY A 69 22.98 -12.29 -3.12
CA GLY A 69 22.51 -12.97 -4.34
C GLY A 69 21.57 -12.13 -5.21
N HIS A 70 21.28 -10.88 -4.82
CA HIS A 70 20.59 -9.90 -5.65
C HIS A 70 21.56 -9.00 -6.39
N GLN A 71 21.19 -8.57 -7.59
CA GLN A 71 21.88 -7.47 -8.27
C GLN A 71 21.24 -6.14 -7.87
N ILE A 72 22.04 -5.17 -7.42
CA ILE A 72 21.55 -3.81 -7.15
C ILE A 72 21.68 -2.97 -8.42
N ILE A 73 20.59 -2.36 -8.84
CA ILE A 73 20.58 -1.35 -9.90
C ILE A 73 20.16 -0.03 -9.26
N ALA A 74 21.01 0.99 -9.31
CA ALA A 74 20.68 2.33 -8.82
C ALA A 74 20.46 3.30 -9.98
N HIS A 75 19.41 4.14 -9.92
CA HIS A 75 19.12 5.19 -10.90
C HIS A 75 18.86 6.55 -10.24
N GLU A 76 19.40 7.60 -10.85
CA GLU A 76 19.09 8.99 -10.50
C GLU A 76 17.82 9.42 -11.25
N LEU A 77 16.82 9.91 -10.52
CA LEU A 77 15.58 10.46 -11.05
C LEU A 77 15.71 11.97 -11.23
N PRO A 78 15.15 12.52 -12.32
CA PRO A 78 15.10 13.96 -12.50
C PRO A 78 14.14 14.59 -11.49
N VAL A 79 14.42 15.83 -11.11
CA VAL A 79 13.51 16.65 -10.30
C VAL A 79 12.61 17.42 -11.27
N VAL A 80 11.74 16.69 -11.99
CA VAL A 80 10.82 17.21 -13.02
C VAL A 80 9.43 16.60 -12.85
N TRP A 81 8.38 17.44 -12.93
CA TRP A 81 6.99 17.01 -12.78
C TRP A 81 6.54 16.01 -13.84
N GLY A 82 5.84 14.94 -13.42
CA GLY A 82 5.32 13.91 -14.34
C GLY A 82 6.33 12.87 -14.80
N GLU A 83 7.60 12.99 -14.44
CA GLU A 83 8.64 12.03 -14.79
C GLU A 83 8.76 10.81 -13.87
N PRO A 84 8.51 10.90 -12.54
CA PRO A 84 8.69 9.74 -11.66
C PRO A 84 8.00 8.46 -12.12
N LEU A 85 6.70 8.52 -12.42
CA LEU A 85 5.93 7.35 -12.86
C LEU A 85 6.50 6.75 -14.15
N LYS A 86 6.86 7.59 -15.14
CA LYS A 86 7.39 7.15 -16.43
C LYS A 86 8.74 6.45 -16.26
N HIS A 87 9.62 7.03 -15.45
CA HIS A 87 10.94 6.47 -15.18
C HIS A 87 10.83 5.15 -14.41
N LEU A 88 10.04 5.11 -13.33
CA LEU A 88 9.83 3.90 -12.54
C LEU A 88 9.25 2.77 -13.39
N GLN A 89 8.21 3.05 -14.18
CA GLN A 89 7.59 2.05 -15.04
C GLN A 89 8.60 1.48 -16.05
N LYS A 90 9.35 2.35 -16.74
CA LYS A 90 10.39 1.91 -17.69
C LYS A 90 11.46 1.05 -17.03
N LEU A 91 11.92 1.43 -15.84
CA LEU A 91 12.95 0.69 -15.11
C LEU A 91 12.44 -0.67 -14.62
N ILE A 92 11.18 -0.75 -14.18
CA ILE A 92 10.53 -2.00 -13.79
C ILE A 92 10.38 -2.93 -15.00
N GLU A 93 9.91 -2.42 -16.14
CA GLU A 93 9.79 -3.19 -17.39
C GLU A 93 11.15 -3.72 -17.87
N GLN A 94 12.19 -2.89 -17.79
CA GLN A 94 13.54 -3.22 -18.24
C GLN A 94 14.24 -4.24 -17.33
N HIS A 95 14.15 -4.07 -16.01
CA HIS A 95 14.96 -4.83 -15.06
C HIS A 95 14.19 -5.92 -14.31
N LYS A 96 12.85 -5.92 -14.38
CA LYS A 96 11.96 -6.86 -13.66
C LYS A 96 12.38 -7.04 -12.19
N PRO A 97 12.53 -5.95 -11.42
CA PRO A 97 13.04 -6.03 -10.06
C PRO A 97 12.06 -6.77 -9.14
N VAL A 98 12.58 -7.37 -8.08
CA VAL A 98 11.77 -7.94 -6.99
C VAL A 98 11.39 -6.91 -5.94
N ALA A 99 12.05 -5.75 -5.95
CA ALA A 99 11.77 -4.60 -5.09
C ALA A 99 12.25 -3.28 -5.71
N VAL A 100 11.53 -2.19 -5.45
CA VAL A 100 11.93 -0.81 -5.75
C VAL A 100 11.91 0.05 -4.50
N PHE A 101 13.06 0.55 -4.08
CA PHE A 101 13.18 1.48 -2.96
C PHE A 101 13.68 2.83 -3.43
N SER A 102 12.87 3.86 -3.20
CA SER A 102 13.21 5.22 -3.60
C SER A 102 13.57 6.06 -2.39
N PHE A 103 14.58 6.89 -2.55
CA PHE A 103 15.08 7.76 -1.49
C PHE A 103 14.97 9.22 -1.92
N GLY A 104 14.64 10.10 -0.99
CA GLY A 104 14.57 11.54 -1.19
C GLY A 104 15.28 12.30 -0.08
N GLN A 105 15.67 13.56 -0.32
CA GLN A 105 16.20 14.40 0.76
C GLN A 105 15.05 14.90 1.65
N GLY A 106 15.12 14.61 2.95
CA GLY A 106 14.21 15.11 3.97
C GLY A 106 14.82 16.17 4.88
N GLY A 107 14.27 16.26 6.09
CA GLY A 107 14.74 17.14 7.17
C GLY A 107 16.03 16.63 7.83
N ALA A 108 16.63 17.49 8.66
CA ALA A 108 17.86 17.17 9.39
C ALA A 108 17.63 16.34 10.68
N ASP A 109 16.37 16.06 11.01
CA ASP A 109 15.92 15.32 12.20
C ASP A 109 16.20 13.81 12.12
N GLY A 110 16.43 13.28 10.92
CA GLY A 110 16.76 11.87 10.74
C GLY A 110 16.17 11.30 9.46
N PHE A 111 15.86 10.01 9.49
CA PHE A 111 15.26 9.28 8.38
C PHE A 111 13.74 9.22 8.56
N ALA A 112 13.00 9.21 7.45
CA ALA A 112 11.55 9.09 7.50
C ALA A 112 11.04 8.05 6.51
N LEU A 113 10.36 7.03 7.01
CA LEU A 113 9.64 6.04 6.21
C LEU A 113 8.25 6.61 5.88
N GLU A 114 7.96 6.81 4.60
CA GLU A 114 6.69 7.42 4.19
C GLU A 114 5.61 6.35 4.04
N SER A 115 4.59 6.43 4.88
CA SER A 115 3.51 5.44 5.01
C SER A 115 2.22 5.81 4.28
N ARG A 116 2.14 7.01 3.71
CA ARG A 116 0.98 7.52 2.95
C ARG A 116 1.42 8.38 1.78
N ALA A 117 0.72 8.25 0.67
CA ALA A 117 1.00 8.91 -0.59
C ALA A 117 -0.27 9.55 -1.15
N SER A 118 -0.31 10.86 -1.28
CA SER A 118 -1.44 11.61 -1.84
C SER A 118 -1.36 11.68 -3.36
N ASN A 119 -2.50 11.50 -4.05
CA ASN A 119 -2.64 11.71 -5.50
C ASN A 119 -2.71 13.20 -5.86
N GLN A 120 -1.86 14.03 -5.26
CA GLN A 120 -1.92 15.48 -5.44
C GLN A 120 -0.51 16.06 -5.57
N ARG A 121 -0.31 16.89 -6.60
CA ARG A 121 0.92 17.66 -6.79
C ARG A 121 0.80 19.03 -6.14
N GLY A 122 1.86 19.44 -5.44
CA GLY A 122 2.02 20.79 -4.94
C GLY A 122 2.37 21.81 -6.03
N GLN A 123 2.21 23.09 -5.71
CA GLN A 123 2.44 24.21 -6.64
C GLN A 123 3.83 24.81 -6.45
N ILE A 124 4.87 23.98 -6.61
CA ILE A 124 6.29 24.37 -6.47
C ILE A 124 6.98 24.15 -7.83
N PRO A 125 7.74 25.12 -8.35
CA PRO A 125 8.49 24.93 -9.59
C PRO A 125 9.53 23.82 -9.48
N ASP A 126 9.65 23.03 -10.54
CA ASP A 126 10.67 21.98 -10.67
C ASP A 126 12.01 22.49 -11.22
N ASN A 127 12.94 21.59 -11.53
CA ASN A 127 14.25 21.97 -12.07
C ASN A 127 14.15 22.65 -13.46
N ASP A 128 13.05 22.43 -14.18
CA ASP A 128 12.73 23.10 -15.44
C ASP A 128 12.07 24.48 -15.22
N GLY A 129 11.87 24.88 -13.96
CA GLY A 129 11.16 26.10 -13.58
C GLY A 129 9.65 26.01 -13.83
N LYS A 130 9.10 24.81 -14.02
CA LYS A 130 7.68 24.60 -14.37
C LYS A 130 6.87 24.19 -13.16
N LEU A 131 5.64 24.68 -13.10
CA LEU A 131 4.61 24.13 -12.22
C LEU A 131 4.04 22.84 -12.83
N PRO A 132 3.44 21.95 -12.03
CA PRO A 132 2.85 20.73 -12.56
C PRO A 132 1.72 21.06 -13.54
N ALA A 133 1.75 20.47 -14.73
CA ALA A 133 0.74 20.72 -15.77
C ALA A 133 -0.66 20.21 -15.39
N VAL A 134 -0.73 19.20 -14.52
CA VAL A 134 -1.98 18.66 -13.96
C VAL A 134 -1.82 18.43 -12.46
N THR A 135 -2.92 18.61 -11.72
CA THR A 135 -2.93 18.63 -10.24
C THR A 135 -2.88 17.24 -9.59
N VAL A 136 -3.28 16.19 -10.30
CA VAL A 136 -3.25 14.80 -9.84
C VAL A 136 -2.18 14.01 -10.59
N ILE A 137 -1.66 12.95 -9.97
CA ILE A 137 -0.58 12.13 -10.53
C ILE A 137 -1.15 11.13 -11.54
N THR A 138 -2.22 10.43 -11.15
CA THR A 138 -2.97 9.50 -12.02
C THR A 138 -4.46 9.84 -12.00
N ALA A 139 -5.11 9.85 -13.15
CA ALA A 139 -6.55 10.13 -13.25
C ALA A 139 -7.45 8.97 -12.79
N ASP A 140 -6.94 7.74 -12.86
CA ASP A 140 -7.65 6.49 -12.57
C ASP A 140 -7.29 5.87 -11.20
N GLY A 141 -6.29 6.42 -10.51
CA GLY A 141 -5.87 5.95 -9.19
C GLY A 141 -6.65 6.59 -8.03
N PRO A 142 -6.62 5.98 -6.84
CA PRO A 142 -7.30 6.49 -5.65
C PRO A 142 -6.75 7.86 -5.22
N ALA A 143 -7.45 8.55 -4.31
CA ALA A 143 -6.98 9.82 -3.78
C ALA A 143 -5.70 9.69 -2.93
N GLU A 144 -5.49 8.53 -2.30
CA GLU A 144 -4.32 8.24 -1.48
C GLU A 144 -3.98 6.75 -1.53
N PHE A 145 -2.70 6.41 -1.40
CA PHE A 145 -2.23 5.08 -1.05
C PHE A 145 -1.65 5.04 0.36
N LYS A 146 -1.87 3.94 1.08
CA LYS A 146 -1.02 3.55 2.21
C LYS A 146 0.20 2.82 1.63
N SER A 147 1.36 2.97 2.25
CA SER A 147 2.50 2.15 1.85
C SER A 147 2.23 0.66 2.05
N SER A 148 2.61 -0.13 1.05
CA SER A 148 2.55 -1.60 1.06
C SER A 148 3.61 -2.23 1.97
N LEU A 149 4.72 -1.52 2.23
CA LEU A 149 5.72 -1.93 3.20
C LEU A 149 5.26 -1.65 4.64
N ASP A 150 5.52 -2.61 5.54
CA ASP A 150 5.31 -2.41 6.98
C ASP A 150 6.33 -1.40 7.55
N CYS A 151 5.98 -0.12 7.44
CA CYS A 151 6.81 0.99 7.89
C CYS A 151 7.06 0.96 9.41
N ASP A 152 6.12 0.46 10.22
CA ASP A 152 6.27 0.41 11.67
C ASP A 152 7.29 -0.67 12.07
N ALA A 153 7.24 -1.85 11.43
CA ALA A 153 8.22 -2.90 11.65
C ALA A 153 9.63 -2.52 11.14
N MET A 154 9.70 -1.87 9.97
CA MET A 154 10.94 -1.30 9.44
C MET A 154 11.52 -0.26 10.39
N GLN A 155 10.67 0.66 10.88
CA GLN A 155 11.08 1.72 11.81
C GLN A 155 11.67 1.16 13.09
N HIS A 156 11.01 0.17 13.72
CA HIS A 156 11.49 -0.42 14.96
C HIS A 156 12.88 -1.03 14.77
N ARG A 157 13.05 -1.88 13.75
CA ARG A 157 14.31 -2.59 13.50
C ARG A 157 15.46 -1.66 13.10
N LEU A 158 15.17 -0.59 12.36
CA LEU A 158 16.18 0.42 12.03
C LEU A 158 16.52 1.29 13.25
N SER A 159 15.55 1.55 14.12
CA SER A 159 15.78 2.26 15.38
C SER A 159 16.64 1.44 16.34
N ASP A 160 16.44 0.12 16.42
CA ASP A 160 17.28 -0.80 17.20
C ASP A 160 18.75 -0.81 16.72
N LYS A 161 19.00 -0.48 15.45
CA LYS A 161 20.35 -0.29 14.89
C LYS A 161 20.94 1.10 15.18
N GLY A 162 20.21 1.96 15.90
CA GLY A 162 20.65 3.29 16.33
C GLY A 162 20.39 4.40 15.30
N TYR A 163 19.55 4.18 14.29
CA TYR A 163 19.10 5.23 13.38
C TYR A 163 17.87 5.94 13.95
N PRO A 164 17.83 7.29 13.99
CA PRO A 164 16.60 7.99 14.31
C PRO A 164 15.68 7.95 13.09
N VAL A 165 14.76 6.98 13.10
CA VAL A 165 13.78 6.76 12.04
C VAL A 165 12.39 7.05 12.57
N ARG A 166 11.61 7.84 11.83
CA ARG A 166 10.18 8.04 12.10
C ARG A 166 9.33 7.50 10.97
N VAL A 167 8.11 7.08 11.29
CA VAL A 167 7.06 6.87 10.28
C VAL A 167 6.40 8.21 9.98
N SER A 168 6.30 8.54 8.70
CA SER A 168 5.78 9.78 8.17
C SER A 168 4.52 9.51 7.36
N ARG A 169 3.58 10.44 7.34
CA ARG A 169 2.30 10.33 6.60
C ARG A 169 2.18 11.37 5.49
N ARG A 170 3.28 12.05 5.17
CA ARG A 170 3.31 13.14 4.19
C ARG A 170 4.73 13.28 3.67
N ALA A 171 4.92 12.92 2.41
CA ALA A 171 6.19 12.99 1.71
C ALA A 171 6.49 14.38 1.12
N GLY A 172 5.66 15.39 1.44
CA GLY A 172 5.96 16.80 1.22
C GLY A 172 5.22 17.45 0.06
N GLN A 173 4.28 16.75 -0.59
CA GLN A 173 3.51 17.25 -1.75
C GLN A 173 4.39 17.83 -2.87
N TYR A 174 5.61 17.31 -3.00
CA TYR A 174 6.53 17.61 -4.08
C TYR A 174 6.87 16.31 -4.85
N LEU A 175 7.99 16.24 -5.56
CA LEU A 175 8.34 15.04 -6.34
C LEU A 175 8.59 13.79 -5.49
N CYS A 176 8.94 13.93 -4.21
CA CYS A 176 9.01 12.79 -3.29
C CYS A 176 7.61 12.15 -3.07
N GLU A 177 6.57 12.97 -2.95
CA GLU A 177 5.18 12.52 -2.87
C GLU A 177 4.75 11.85 -4.19
N GLU A 178 5.11 12.46 -5.32
CA GLU A 178 4.79 11.89 -6.63
C GLU A 178 5.46 10.53 -6.85
N THR A 179 6.73 10.40 -6.48
CA THR A 179 7.45 9.13 -6.56
C THR A 179 6.84 8.07 -5.64
N LEU A 180 6.53 8.40 -4.39
CA LEU A 180 5.88 7.45 -3.48
C LEU A 180 4.52 7.00 -4.01
N TYR A 181 3.68 7.93 -4.48
CA TYR A 181 2.38 7.57 -5.03
C TYR A 181 2.53 6.71 -6.29
N SER A 182 3.51 7.04 -7.15
CA SER A 182 3.81 6.25 -8.36
C SER A 182 4.25 4.82 -8.02
N LEU A 183 5.08 4.66 -6.99
CA LEU A 183 5.49 3.35 -6.49
C LEU A 183 4.29 2.51 -6.06
N GLU A 184 3.42 3.04 -5.20
CA GLU A 184 2.25 2.29 -4.70
C GLU A 184 1.21 2.03 -5.80
N TYR A 185 1.06 2.96 -6.75
CA TYR A 185 0.23 2.76 -7.93
C TYR A 185 0.74 1.61 -8.81
N LEU A 186 2.05 1.47 -8.97
CA LEU A 186 2.67 0.37 -9.71
C LEU A 186 2.57 -0.95 -8.93
N HIS A 187 2.79 -0.93 -7.62
CA HIS A 187 2.57 -2.10 -6.75
C HIS A 187 1.13 -2.61 -6.81
N ALA A 188 0.13 -1.73 -6.84
CA ALA A 188 -1.27 -2.14 -6.97
C ALA A 188 -1.55 -2.93 -8.27
N LYS A 189 -0.72 -2.75 -9.31
CA LYS A 189 -0.78 -3.51 -10.58
C LYS A 189 0.13 -4.74 -10.58
N HIS A 190 1.16 -4.74 -9.74
CA HIS A 190 2.19 -5.78 -9.60
C HIS A 190 2.39 -6.12 -8.11
N PRO A 191 1.44 -6.83 -7.47
CA PRO A 191 1.47 -7.05 -6.01
C PRO A 191 2.70 -7.83 -5.52
N GLU A 192 3.41 -8.52 -6.41
CA GLU A 192 4.68 -9.22 -6.13
C GLU A 192 5.89 -8.29 -5.98
N LEU A 193 5.78 -7.04 -6.43
CA LEU A 193 6.82 -6.03 -6.39
C LEU A 193 6.78 -5.29 -5.05
N ASP A 194 7.79 -5.47 -4.21
CA ASP A 194 7.88 -4.68 -2.98
C ASP A 194 8.29 -3.24 -3.31
N VAL A 195 7.60 -2.25 -2.74
CA VAL A 195 7.93 -0.84 -2.95
C VAL A 195 7.92 -0.07 -1.65
N ALA A 196 8.75 0.97 -1.56
CA ALA A 196 8.65 1.97 -0.51
C ALA A 196 9.45 3.25 -0.83
N PHE A 197 9.12 4.31 -0.10
CA PHE A 197 9.86 5.56 -0.13
C PHE A 197 10.43 5.91 1.25
N CYS A 198 11.68 6.37 1.29
CA CYS A 198 12.33 6.83 2.52
C CYS A 198 13.03 8.17 2.31
N HIS A 199 12.74 9.15 3.16
CA HIS A 199 13.56 10.35 3.24
C HIS A 199 14.84 10.08 4.02
N VAL A 200 15.95 10.65 3.55
CA VAL A 200 17.26 10.66 4.19
C VAL A 200 17.67 12.08 4.58
N PRO A 201 18.45 12.27 5.66
CA PRO A 201 18.85 13.60 6.09
C PRO A 201 19.83 14.27 5.11
N PRO A 202 19.91 15.62 5.10
CA PRO A 202 20.88 16.36 4.30
C PRO A 202 22.34 15.99 4.63
N LEU A 203 23.20 16.00 3.61
CA LEU A 203 24.65 15.90 3.84
C LEU A 203 25.13 17.03 4.76
N GLY A 204 25.98 16.70 5.72
CA GLY A 204 26.49 17.62 6.73
C GLY A 204 25.59 17.86 7.93
N ALA A 205 24.35 17.35 7.93
CA ALA A 205 23.51 17.33 9.13
C ALA A 205 24.17 16.50 10.24
N THR A 206 23.75 16.70 11.49
CA THR A 206 24.14 15.86 12.63
C THR A 206 22.92 15.13 13.14
N VAL A 207 23.00 13.80 13.17
CA VAL A 207 21.88 12.91 13.47
C VAL A 207 22.40 11.88 14.48
N SER A 208 21.84 11.86 15.70
CA SER A 208 22.32 11.03 16.82
C SER A 208 23.84 11.13 17.01
N GLU A 209 24.36 12.36 17.10
CA GLU A 209 25.79 12.69 17.27
C GLU A 209 26.71 12.28 16.11
N LYS A 210 26.15 11.73 15.02
CA LYS A 210 26.89 11.34 13.82
C LYS A 210 26.69 12.39 12.73
N ARG A 211 27.78 12.78 12.07
CA ARG A 211 27.71 13.64 10.88
C ARG A 211 27.23 12.81 9.69
N VAL A 212 26.21 13.30 9.01
CA VAL A 212 25.65 12.67 7.81
C VAL A 212 26.58 12.92 6.64
N ASP A 213 27.14 11.86 6.09
CA ASP A 213 27.82 11.86 4.81
C ASP A 213 27.24 10.76 3.89
N ALA A 214 27.74 10.66 2.66
CA ALA A 214 27.26 9.67 1.71
C ALA A 214 27.47 8.22 2.21
N LYS A 215 28.53 7.96 2.98
CA LYS A 215 28.81 6.62 3.52
C LYS A 215 27.83 6.25 4.62
N TYR A 216 27.46 7.19 5.47
CA TYR A 216 26.45 6.99 6.51
C TYR A 216 25.08 6.66 5.91
N ILE A 217 24.69 7.37 4.84
CA ILE A 217 23.45 7.07 4.11
C ILE A 217 23.56 5.70 3.42
N GLN A 218 24.68 5.38 2.77
CA GLN A 218 24.90 4.07 2.16
C GLN A 218 24.81 2.93 3.19
N GLN A 219 25.37 3.14 4.39
CA GLN A 219 25.26 2.19 5.50
C GLN A 219 23.80 1.99 5.93
N PHE A 220 23.06 3.10 6.10
CA PHE A 220 21.63 3.05 6.38
C PHE A 220 20.87 2.26 5.30
N VAL A 221 21.16 2.48 4.02
CA VAL A 221 20.53 1.75 2.91
C VAL A 221 20.84 0.25 2.99
N GLY A 222 22.08 -0.14 3.31
CA GLY A 222 22.42 -1.55 3.54
C GLY A 222 21.60 -2.17 4.68
N ASP A 223 21.48 -1.47 5.80
CA ASP A 223 20.67 -1.91 6.95
C ASP A 223 19.17 -1.92 6.67
N TYR A 224 18.70 -0.98 5.83
CA TYR A 224 17.32 -0.94 5.32
C TYR A 224 17.01 -2.19 4.50
N LEU A 225 17.87 -2.53 3.53
CA LEU A 225 17.70 -3.73 2.71
C LEU A 225 17.72 -5.00 3.55
N GLU A 226 18.63 -5.10 4.52
CA GLU A 226 18.71 -6.27 5.40
C GLU A 226 17.47 -6.41 6.29
N THR A 227 16.94 -5.27 6.77
CA THR A 227 15.70 -5.23 7.54
C THR A 227 14.51 -5.72 6.70
N TRP A 228 14.37 -5.20 5.49
CA TRP A 228 13.33 -5.63 4.54
C TRP A 228 13.44 -7.13 4.24
N ARG A 229 14.63 -7.64 3.91
CA ARG A 229 14.87 -9.06 3.62
C ARG A 229 14.49 -9.95 4.79
N THR A 230 14.84 -9.54 6.02
CA THR A 230 14.50 -10.26 7.24
C THR A 230 12.99 -10.31 7.47
N LEU A 231 12.30 -9.18 7.31
CA LEU A 231 10.84 -9.10 7.44
C LEU A 231 10.14 -9.95 6.36
N ARG A 232 10.58 -9.86 5.11
CA ARG A 232 10.05 -10.68 3.99
C ARG A 232 10.24 -12.17 4.22
N THR A 233 11.41 -12.58 4.73
CA THR A 233 11.69 -14.00 5.05
C THR A 233 10.82 -14.49 6.20
N THR A 234 10.63 -13.66 7.22
CA THR A 234 9.78 -13.98 8.39
C THR A 234 8.31 -14.15 7.96
N GLN A 235 7.81 -13.22 7.13
CA GLN A 235 6.46 -13.29 6.57
C GLN A 235 6.28 -14.56 5.73
N LYS A 236 7.19 -14.83 4.79
CA LYS A 236 7.13 -16.02 3.95
C LYS A 236 7.20 -17.31 4.78
N ALA A 237 8.00 -17.36 5.84
CA ALA A 237 8.06 -18.51 6.74
C ALA A 237 6.76 -18.70 7.55
N ALA A 238 6.11 -17.62 7.96
CA ALA A 238 4.79 -17.65 8.60
C ALA A 238 3.72 -18.16 7.61
N ASP A 239 3.72 -17.65 6.38
CA ASP A 239 2.79 -18.06 5.32
C ASP A 239 2.99 -19.54 4.91
N THR A 240 4.25 -20.00 4.86
CA THR A 240 4.57 -21.40 4.53
C THR A 240 4.14 -22.36 5.65
N LYS A 241 4.27 -21.96 6.92
CA LYS A 241 3.77 -22.73 8.09
C LYS A 241 2.25 -22.74 8.17
N ALA A 242 1.56 -21.81 7.52
CA ALA A 242 0.10 -21.72 7.46
C ALA A 242 -0.53 -22.55 6.32
N THR A 243 0.20 -23.47 5.67
CA THR A 243 -0.36 -24.32 4.60
C THR A 243 -1.22 -25.45 5.18
N PRO A 244 -2.53 -25.55 4.86
CA PRO A 244 -3.38 -26.66 5.26
C PRO A 244 -3.06 -27.93 4.45
N THR A 245 -3.10 -29.08 5.11
CA THR A 245 -3.11 -30.40 4.48
C THR A 245 -4.31 -30.56 3.54
N SER A 246 -4.02 -30.67 2.26
CA SER A 246 -4.71 -31.42 1.20
C SER A 246 -6.25 -31.43 1.19
N LEU A 247 -6.84 -30.69 0.24
CA LEU A 247 -7.96 -31.20 -0.56
C LEU A 247 -7.62 -31.06 -2.05
N ILE A 248 -7.90 -32.14 -2.76
CA ILE A 248 -7.39 -32.51 -4.08
C ILE A 248 -8.19 -31.83 -5.21
N ALA A 249 -7.43 -31.34 -6.20
CA ALA A 249 -7.69 -31.16 -7.64
C ALA A 249 -9.05 -30.67 -8.15
N ALA A 250 -9.02 -29.52 -8.85
CA ALA A 250 -9.47 -29.42 -10.25
C ALA A 250 -8.81 -28.20 -10.93
N GLU A 251 -8.28 -28.41 -12.13
CA GLU A 251 -7.64 -27.41 -13.00
C GLU A 251 -8.63 -26.41 -13.63
N PRO A 252 -8.14 -25.28 -14.19
CA PRO A 252 -8.94 -24.10 -14.44
C PRO A 252 -9.65 -24.18 -15.78
N THR A 253 -10.96 -23.89 -15.79
CA THR A 253 -11.68 -23.56 -17.02
C THR A 253 -12.16 -22.13 -16.95
N THR A 254 -11.73 -21.35 -17.93
CA THR A 254 -12.30 -20.07 -18.34
C THR A 254 -13.80 -20.20 -18.51
N GLN A 255 -14.60 -19.41 -17.78
CA GLN A 255 -15.74 -18.67 -18.34
C GLN A 255 -16.50 -17.84 -17.28
N SER A 256 -16.84 -16.63 -17.72
CA SER A 256 -18.04 -15.83 -17.42
C SER A 256 -18.50 -15.62 -15.98
N VAL A 257 -18.59 -14.33 -15.67
CA VAL A 257 -19.52 -13.68 -14.73
C VAL A 257 -20.77 -14.52 -14.47
N GLU A 258 -20.86 -15.15 -13.31
CA GLU A 258 -22.14 -15.55 -12.72
C GLU A 258 -22.07 -15.58 -11.18
N LYS A 259 -23.15 -15.09 -10.58
CA LYS A 259 -23.34 -14.84 -9.15
C LYS A 259 -23.21 -16.13 -8.34
N SER A 260 -22.10 -16.30 -7.63
CA SER A 260 -21.96 -17.36 -6.62
C SER A 260 -22.50 -16.89 -5.27
N SER A 261 -23.40 -17.68 -4.69
CA SER A 261 -24.02 -17.48 -3.38
C SER A 261 -22.96 -17.41 -2.28
N LYS A 262 -22.85 -16.25 -1.61
CA LYS A 262 -22.00 -16.03 -0.43
C LYS A 262 -22.31 -17.07 0.66
N ALA A 263 -21.41 -18.04 0.84
CA ALA A 263 -21.25 -18.65 2.15
C ALA A 263 -20.92 -17.51 3.11
N THR A 264 -21.84 -17.25 4.02
CA THR A 264 -21.75 -16.12 4.95
C THR A 264 -20.77 -16.51 6.05
N ASN A 265 -19.80 -15.65 6.36
CA ASN A 265 -18.83 -15.92 7.43
C ASN A 265 -19.59 -16.25 8.73
N PRO A 266 -19.25 -17.34 9.45
CA PRO A 266 -19.99 -17.77 10.64
C PRO A 266 -19.99 -16.73 11.77
N GLU A 267 -19.04 -15.80 11.77
CA GLU A 267 -18.93 -14.71 12.73
C GLU A 267 -19.75 -13.47 12.33
N LEU A 268 -20.34 -13.42 11.12
CA LEU A 268 -21.15 -12.28 10.67
C LEU A 268 -22.26 -11.91 11.68
N PRO A 269 -23.06 -12.86 12.21
CA PRO A 269 -24.10 -12.51 13.18
C PRO A 269 -23.55 -11.88 14.46
N ALA A 270 -22.34 -12.24 14.89
CA ALA A 270 -21.71 -11.68 16.08
C ALA A 270 -21.24 -10.23 15.83
N VAL A 271 -20.67 -9.96 14.66
CA VAL A 271 -20.27 -8.60 14.24
C VAL A 271 -21.49 -7.70 14.05
N GLU A 272 -22.55 -8.19 13.39
CA GLU A 272 -23.82 -7.46 13.25
C GLU A 272 -24.44 -7.14 14.61
N LYS A 273 -24.39 -8.09 15.55
CA LYS A 273 -24.85 -7.88 16.93
C LYS A 273 -24.05 -6.78 17.64
N LEU A 274 -22.72 -6.78 17.50
CA LEU A 274 -21.87 -5.73 18.08
C LEU A 274 -22.23 -4.35 17.52
N ILE A 275 -22.30 -4.21 16.20
CA ILE A 275 -22.63 -2.93 15.53
C ILE A 275 -24.00 -2.43 16.00
N LYS A 276 -25.00 -3.31 15.99
CA LYS A 276 -26.34 -2.96 16.49
C LYS A 276 -26.30 -2.52 17.96
N HIS A 277 -25.52 -3.20 18.79
CA HIS A 277 -25.37 -2.87 20.21
C HIS A 277 -24.67 -1.51 20.41
N TYR A 278 -23.66 -1.19 19.61
CA TYR A 278 -22.95 0.09 19.60
C TYR A 278 -23.92 1.26 19.37
N PHE A 279 -24.67 1.25 18.26
CA PHE A 279 -25.63 2.34 17.95
C PHE A 279 -26.76 2.44 18.99
N LEU A 280 -27.26 1.29 19.45
CA LEU A 280 -28.34 1.24 20.43
C LEU A 280 -27.90 1.78 21.79
N SER A 281 -26.76 1.33 22.31
CA SER A 281 -26.24 1.77 23.62
C SER A 281 -25.90 3.26 23.63
N TRP A 282 -25.39 3.81 22.53
CA TRP A 282 -25.19 5.25 22.38
C TRP A 282 -26.53 6.02 22.41
N SER A 283 -27.47 5.63 21.55
CA SER A 283 -28.78 6.27 21.43
C SER A 283 -29.63 6.18 22.70
N GLU A 284 -29.44 5.14 23.49
CA GLU A 284 -30.08 4.95 24.80
C GLU A 284 -29.29 5.56 25.96
N GLN A 285 -28.14 6.19 25.68
CA GLN A 285 -27.27 6.84 26.66
C GLN A 285 -26.69 5.86 27.70
N ARG A 286 -26.59 4.57 27.37
CA ARG A 286 -25.97 3.53 28.19
C ARG A 286 -24.45 3.56 28.00
N MET A 287 -23.80 4.61 28.50
CA MET A 287 -22.39 4.91 28.21
C MET A 287 -21.40 3.83 28.68
N LYS A 288 -21.74 3.07 29.72
CA LYS A 288 -20.96 1.89 30.11
C LYS A 288 -20.97 0.84 29.01
N ASP A 289 -22.17 0.45 28.56
CA ASP A 289 -22.35 -0.58 27.52
C ASP A 289 -21.79 -0.11 26.17
N TYR A 290 -21.91 1.18 25.87
CA TYR A 290 -21.27 1.81 24.72
C TYR A 290 -19.74 1.70 24.79
N GLY A 291 -19.15 2.04 25.95
CA GLY A 291 -17.71 1.88 26.19
C GLY A 291 -17.26 0.41 26.10
N ASP A 292 -18.08 -0.53 26.55
CA ASP A 292 -17.79 -1.97 26.52
C ASP A 292 -17.75 -2.54 25.09
N CYS A 293 -18.26 -1.82 24.08
CA CYS A 293 -18.09 -2.17 22.67
C CYS A 293 -16.63 -2.02 22.20
N PHE A 294 -15.83 -1.19 22.87
CA PHE A 294 -14.46 -0.88 22.50
C PHE A 294 -13.44 -1.72 23.28
N ALA A 295 -12.36 -2.12 22.61
CA ALA A 295 -11.17 -2.65 23.28
C ALA A 295 -10.49 -1.55 24.11
N ASP A 296 -9.75 -1.90 25.16
CA ASP A 296 -9.16 -0.91 26.07
C ASP A 296 -8.18 0.06 25.41
N GLY A 297 -7.43 -0.41 24.42
CA GLY A 297 -6.52 0.39 23.60
C GLY A 297 -7.16 1.03 22.35
N ALA A 298 -8.48 1.04 22.24
CA ALA A 298 -9.14 1.50 21.02
C ALA A 298 -8.91 3.01 20.77
N VAL A 299 -8.71 3.35 19.50
CA VAL A 299 -8.54 4.72 19.02
C VAL A 299 -9.74 5.14 18.19
N VAL A 300 -10.18 6.37 18.39
CA VAL A 300 -11.29 6.97 17.68
C VAL A 300 -10.83 8.24 16.97
N GLN A 301 -11.22 8.38 15.70
CA GLN A 301 -10.93 9.54 14.88
C GLN A 301 -12.22 10.14 14.34
N GLU A 302 -12.48 11.40 14.66
CA GLU A 302 -13.53 12.19 14.02
C GLU A 302 -12.91 13.00 12.89
N ILE A 303 -13.50 12.95 11.69
CA ILE A 303 -13.17 13.86 10.61
C ILE A 303 -14.23 14.96 10.58
N SER A 304 -13.80 16.19 10.83
CA SER A 304 -14.70 17.35 10.78
C SER A 304 -15.13 17.64 9.34
N ARG A 305 -16.18 18.46 9.17
CA ARG A 305 -16.59 18.94 7.85
C ARG A 305 -15.47 19.69 7.10
N GLY A 306 -14.49 20.25 7.82
CA GLY A 306 -13.33 20.93 7.24
C GLY A 306 -12.18 20.01 6.87
N GLY A 307 -12.32 18.69 7.09
CA GLY A 307 -11.26 17.71 6.84
C GLY A 307 -10.21 17.60 7.95
N GLU A 308 -10.43 18.27 9.09
CA GLU A 308 -9.55 18.14 10.25
C GLU A 308 -9.80 16.81 10.96
N ILE A 309 -8.74 16.19 11.46
CA ILE A 309 -8.82 14.88 12.12
C ILE A 309 -8.58 15.06 13.61
N TYR A 310 -9.59 14.72 14.41
CA TYR A 310 -9.52 14.71 15.87
C TYR A 310 -9.36 13.28 16.36
N THR A 311 -8.19 12.95 16.92
CA THR A 311 -7.88 11.59 17.39
C THR A 311 -7.86 11.53 18.91
N GLN A 312 -8.47 10.49 19.46
CA GLN A 312 -8.56 10.26 20.90
C GLN A 312 -8.67 8.78 21.23
N ASN A 313 -8.20 8.40 22.43
CA ASN A 313 -8.37 7.05 22.95
C ASN A 313 -9.81 6.83 23.46
N LYS A 314 -10.23 5.56 23.62
CA LYS A 314 -11.53 5.13 24.14
C LYS A 314 -12.03 5.95 25.35
N VAL A 315 -11.22 6.09 26.39
CA VAL A 315 -11.64 6.67 27.67
C VAL A 315 -12.11 8.13 27.52
N PRO A 316 -11.29 9.08 27.01
CA PRO A 316 -11.74 10.46 26.81
C PRO A 316 -12.88 10.56 25.78
N PHE A 317 -12.90 9.69 24.76
CA PHE A 317 -13.99 9.67 23.78
C PHE A 317 -15.34 9.36 24.41
N VAL A 318 -15.46 8.24 25.12
CA VAL A 318 -16.71 7.82 25.76
C VAL A 318 -17.17 8.84 26.80
N ALA A 319 -16.24 9.44 27.55
CA ALA A 319 -16.54 10.53 28.46
C ALA A 319 -17.09 11.78 27.72
N GLY A 320 -16.53 12.12 26.56
CA GLY A 320 -17.02 13.18 25.69
C GLY A 320 -18.44 12.92 25.17
N GLN A 321 -18.74 11.69 24.76
CA GLN A 321 -20.09 11.28 24.34
C GLN A 321 -21.10 11.42 25.49
N ALA A 322 -20.71 11.01 26.70
CA ALA A 322 -21.54 11.19 27.90
C ALA A 322 -21.81 12.67 28.20
N ALA A 323 -20.80 13.53 28.08
CA ALA A 323 -20.94 14.97 28.27
C ALA A 323 -21.83 15.62 27.20
N TYR A 324 -21.72 15.19 25.95
CA TYR A 324 -22.61 15.60 24.87
C TYR A 324 -24.07 15.26 25.19
N HIS A 325 -24.37 14.02 25.55
CA HIS A 325 -25.75 13.62 25.89
C HIS A 325 -26.32 14.40 27.08
N LYS A 326 -25.50 14.69 28.09
CA LYS A 326 -25.92 15.46 29.26
C LYS A 326 -26.26 16.92 28.94
N SER A 327 -25.59 17.51 27.95
CA SER A 327 -25.75 18.92 27.57
C SER A 327 -26.67 19.15 26.36
N ALA A 328 -26.98 18.11 25.59
CA ALA A 328 -27.84 18.20 24.42
C ALA A 328 -29.29 18.56 24.78
N ALA A 329 -29.83 19.59 24.12
CA ALA A 329 -31.22 20.03 24.32
C ALA A 329 -32.27 18.99 23.85
N HIS A 330 -31.87 18.09 22.94
CA HIS A 330 -32.71 17.02 22.43
C HIS A 330 -31.96 15.70 22.50
N LYS A 331 -32.68 14.61 22.78
CA LYS A 331 -32.12 13.26 22.72
C LYS A 331 -31.63 12.99 21.31
N ALA A 332 -30.33 12.77 21.17
CA ALA A 332 -29.72 12.30 19.94
C ALA A 332 -29.93 10.79 19.80
N ILE A 333 -30.44 10.38 18.64
CA ILE A 333 -30.66 8.98 18.26
C ILE A 333 -29.94 8.75 16.95
N GLU A 334 -29.03 7.80 16.94
CA GLU A 334 -28.22 7.42 15.80
C GLU A 334 -28.52 5.97 15.45
N VAL A 335 -28.92 5.73 14.20
CA VAL A 335 -29.31 4.41 13.72
C VAL A 335 -28.54 4.03 12.46
N PRO A 336 -28.12 2.77 12.32
CA PRO A 336 -27.54 2.28 11.07
C PRO A 336 -28.64 2.24 9.99
N VAL A 337 -28.34 2.80 8.83
CA VAL A 337 -29.19 2.76 7.62
C VAL A 337 -28.72 1.65 6.69
N LYS A 338 -27.40 1.56 6.46
CA LYS A 338 -26.78 0.54 5.64
C LYS A 338 -25.48 0.09 6.30
N THR A 339 -25.24 -1.22 6.31
CA THR A 339 -24.05 -1.82 6.92
C THR A 339 -23.40 -2.77 5.95
N GLU A 340 -22.12 -2.54 5.67
CA GLU A 340 -21.28 -3.41 4.85
C GLU A 340 -20.19 -4.02 5.73
N ILE A 341 -20.17 -5.35 5.85
CA ILE A 341 -19.18 -6.07 6.64
C ILE A 341 -18.31 -6.93 5.73
N ARG A 342 -17.00 -6.87 5.94
CA ARG A 342 -15.99 -7.69 5.27
C ARG A 342 -15.06 -8.30 6.31
N PHE A 343 -14.71 -9.56 6.14
CA PHE A 343 -13.77 -10.26 7.00
C PHE A 343 -12.40 -10.35 6.33
N GLU A 344 -11.36 -10.07 7.09
CA GLU A 344 -9.96 -10.04 6.66
C GLU A 344 -9.12 -10.84 7.68
N ALA A 345 -8.93 -12.14 7.42
CA ALA A 345 -8.30 -13.06 8.39
C ALA A 345 -8.94 -12.95 9.79
N ASP A 346 -8.21 -12.44 10.78
CA ASP A 346 -8.64 -12.29 12.18
C ASP A 346 -9.42 -10.98 12.46
N LEU A 347 -9.66 -10.19 11.43
CA LEU A 347 -10.26 -8.85 11.50
C LEU A 347 -11.65 -8.86 10.85
N ALA A 348 -12.54 -7.99 11.32
CA ALA A 348 -13.71 -7.58 10.56
C ALA A 348 -13.67 -6.06 10.32
N ARG A 349 -13.91 -5.65 9.08
CA ARG A 349 -14.16 -4.28 8.69
C ARG A 349 -15.65 -4.09 8.55
N ALA A 350 -16.19 -3.04 9.16
CA ALA A 350 -17.57 -2.63 8.91
C ALA A 350 -17.62 -1.16 8.51
N VAL A 351 -18.36 -0.86 7.46
CA VAL A 351 -18.71 0.50 7.08
C VAL A 351 -20.21 0.65 7.30
N VAL A 352 -20.59 1.59 8.15
CA VAL A 352 -21.99 1.84 8.47
C VAL A 352 -22.36 3.25 8.06
N TYR A 353 -23.24 3.36 7.07
CA TYR A 353 -23.94 4.60 6.79
C TYR A 353 -25.06 4.74 7.82
N TRP A 354 -25.05 5.83 8.58
CA TRP A 354 -25.98 6.07 9.68
C TRP A 354 -26.78 7.36 9.51
N LYS A 355 -27.88 7.42 10.25
CA LYS A 355 -28.76 8.58 10.35
C LYS A 355 -28.87 8.98 11.80
N LEU A 356 -28.59 10.25 12.10
CA LEU A 356 -28.77 10.86 13.39
C LEU A 356 -29.97 11.82 13.38
N THR A 357 -30.81 11.71 14.41
CA THR A 357 -31.90 12.63 14.69
C THR A 357 -31.76 13.21 16.09
N ALA A 358 -31.89 14.53 16.23
CA ALA A 358 -31.88 15.22 17.53
C ALA A 358 -32.77 16.47 17.46
N GLY A 359 -34.04 16.32 17.85
CA GLY A 359 -35.06 17.36 17.66
C GLY A 359 -35.22 17.70 16.17
N PRO A 360 -35.04 18.97 15.74
CA PRO A 360 -35.10 19.34 14.33
C PRO A 360 -33.85 18.93 13.53
N ARG A 361 -32.75 18.54 14.20
CA ARG A 361 -31.51 18.15 13.52
C ARG A 361 -31.68 16.78 12.88
N LEU A 362 -31.39 16.72 11.58
CA LEU A 362 -31.23 15.49 10.81
C LEU A 362 -29.85 15.51 10.15
N GLN A 363 -29.05 14.48 10.42
CA GLN A 363 -27.70 14.35 9.89
C GLN A 363 -27.44 12.91 9.45
N TYR A 364 -26.60 12.75 8.44
CA TYR A 364 -26.11 11.45 7.99
C TYR A 364 -24.59 11.40 8.16
N GLY A 365 -24.04 10.21 8.08
CA GLY A 365 -22.59 10.02 8.22
C GLY A 365 -22.18 8.58 8.03
N TYR A 366 -20.89 8.35 8.18
CA TYR A 366 -20.29 7.02 8.10
C TYR A 366 -19.46 6.74 9.35
N ASP A 367 -19.59 5.51 9.83
CA ASP A 367 -18.68 4.91 10.81
C ASP A 367 -17.90 3.80 10.12
N HIS A 368 -16.57 3.90 10.18
CA HIS A 368 -15.63 2.90 9.70
C HIS A 368 -15.03 2.17 10.90
N PHE A 369 -15.50 0.95 11.13
CA PHE A 369 -15.05 0.09 12.20
C PHE A 369 -13.93 -0.83 11.74
N THR A 370 -12.92 -0.95 12.60
CA THR A 370 -12.00 -2.10 12.61
C THR A 370 -12.26 -2.88 13.88
N LEU A 371 -12.59 -4.15 13.72
CA LEU A 371 -13.03 -5.03 14.79
C LEU A 371 -12.05 -6.20 14.88
N ILE A 372 -11.76 -6.62 16.11
CA ILE A 372 -11.04 -7.86 16.39
C ILE A 372 -11.85 -8.71 17.36
N LYS A 373 -11.55 -10.01 17.38
CA LYS A 373 -12.08 -10.92 18.40
C LYS A 373 -11.13 -10.95 19.61
N GLN A 374 -11.64 -10.60 20.79
CA GLN A 374 -10.95 -10.72 22.08
C GLN A 374 -11.66 -11.80 22.92
N GLY A 375 -11.08 -12.99 22.98
CA GLY A 375 -11.78 -14.17 23.51
C GLY A 375 -12.94 -14.55 22.59
N ASP A 376 -14.15 -14.59 23.14
CA ASP A 376 -15.38 -14.89 22.38
C ASP A 376 -16.16 -13.64 21.93
N GLU A 377 -15.66 -12.44 22.24
CA GLU A 377 -16.35 -11.18 21.93
C GLU A 377 -15.62 -10.39 20.85
N TRP A 378 -16.39 -9.85 19.90
CA TRP A 378 -15.89 -8.84 18.98
C TRP A 378 -15.82 -7.48 19.67
N LYS A 379 -14.72 -6.74 19.45
CA LYS A 379 -14.49 -5.41 20.01
C LYS A 379 -14.01 -4.44 18.93
N ILE A 380 -14.41 -3.18 19.07
CA ILE A 380 -13.94 -2.07 18.24
C ILE A 380 -12.53 -1.70 18.70
N VAL A 381 -11.53 -1.81 17.81
CA VAL A 381 -10.16 -1.35 18.06
C VAL A 381 -9.85 -0.02 17.38
N ASN A 382 -10.55 0.29 16.29
CA ASN A 382 -10.46 1.58 15.64
C ASN A 382 -11.83 1.99 15.10
N LEU A 383 -12.20 3.24 15.32
CA LEU A 383 -13.37 3.88 14.74
C LEU A 383 -12.93 5.16 14.03
N VAL A 384 -13.25 5.30 12.75
CA VAL A 384 -13.22 6.61 12.07
C VAL A 384 -14.64 7.00 11.74
N PHE A 385 -15.08 8.19 12.12
CA PHE A 385 -16.43 8.65 11.80
C PHE A 385 -16.47 10.07 11.30
N TYR A 386 -17.46 10.38 10.47
CA TYR A 386 -17.72 11.71 9.95
C TYR A 386 -19.16 11.89 9.49
N GLY A 387 -19.64 13.13 9.52
CA GLY A 387 -20.94 13.49 8.97
C GLY A 387 -20.86 13.80 7.47
N THR A 388 -21.91 13.48 6.72
CA THR A 388 -22.10 13.87 5.32
C THR A 388 -23.44 14.60 5.14
N ASP A 389 -23.51 15.41 4.09
CA ASP A 389 -24.76 16.02 3.62
C ASP A 389 -25.48 15.14 2.57
N ASP A 390 -24.82 14.06 2.10
CA ASP A 390 -25.36 13.13 1.13
C ASP A 390 -26.39 12.17 1.76
N LYS A 391 -27.55 12.07 1.11
CA LYS A 391 -28.56 11.05 1.39
C LYS A 391 -28.37 9.90 0.38
N GLU A 392 -27.86 8.76 0.84
CA GLU A 392 -27.82 7.53 0.01
C GLU A 392 -29.22 6.93 -0.21
#